data_AF-A0A183B2X0-F1
#
_entry.id   AF-A0A183B2X0-F1
#
_cell.length_a   1.000
_cell.length_b   1.000
_cell.length_c   1.000
_cell.angle_alpha   90.00
_cell.angle_beta   90.00
_cell.angle_gamma   90.00
#
_symmetry.space_group_name_H-M   'P 1'
#
loop_
_entity.id
_entity.type
_entity.pdbx_description
1 polymer ?
#
loop_
_entity_poly.entity_id
_entity_poly.type
_entity_poly.pdbx_seq_one_letter_code
_entity_poly.pdbx_strand_id
1 'polypeptide(L)'
;MLSPKDMPSYDPDEASGQVMTVFKYIEDKDVFQKFYSKTLARRLVNNQSSSEDAEASMISKLKEACGFEYTAKLQRMFQDVNSTRELNAKFLNYLQNQDPAVISIPKGLPYFAVDRTCSR
;
A
#
# COMPACT_ATOMS: atom_id res chain seq x y z
N MET A 1 14.57 -22.65 26.46
CA MET A 1 14.53 -21.75 25.29
C MET A 1 13.84 -22.51 24.17
N LEU A 2 12.75 -21.99 23.60
CA LEU A 2 12.05 -22.65 22.49
C LEU A 2 12.95 -22.67 21.24
N SER A 3 12.89 -23.75 20.47
CA SER A 3 13.68 -23.94 19.25
C SER A 3 13.19 -22.99 18.14
N PRO A 4 14.08 -22.44 17.29
CA PRO A 4 13.70 -21.56 16.17
C PRO A 4 12.74 -22.17 15.13
N LYS A 5 12.46 -23.48 15.20
CA LYS A 5 11.53 -24.19 14.30
C LYS A 5 10.07 -24.16 14.77
N ASP A 6 9.80 -23.74 16.00
CA ASP A 6 8.46 -23.67 16.56
C ASP A 6 7.86 -22.25 16.50
N MET A 7 8.53 -21.31 15.82
CA MET A 7 7.94 -20.00 15.53
C MET A 7 6.93 -20.18 14.39
N PRO A 8 5.63 -19.97 14.62
CA PRO A 8 4.65 -20.02 13.54
C PRO A 8 5.09 -19.03 12.47
N SER A 9 5.24 -19.49 11.23
CA SER A 9 5.52 -18.62 10.10
C SER A 9 4.36 -17.62 9.99
N TYR A 10 4.66 -16.33 10.09
CA TYR A 10 3.67 -15.28 9.90
C TYR A 10 3.21 -15.30 8.44
N ASP A 11 2.00 -15.78 8.20
CA ASP A 11 1.34 -15.68 6.91
C ASP A 11 0.37 -14.47 6.92
N PRO A 12 0.68 -13.40 6.17
CA PRO A 12 -0.19 -12.21 6.11
C PRO A 12 -1.59 -12.53 5.55
N ASP A 13 -1.74 -13.58 4.74
CA ASP A 13 -3.04 -13.98 4.22
C ASP A 13 -3.90 -14.65 5.28
N GLU A 14 -3.31 -15.49 6.14
CA GLU A 14 -3.97 -16.10 7.30
C GLU A 14 -4.40 -15.02 8.30
N ALA A 15 -3.49 -14.08 8.63
CA ALA A 15 -3.79 -12.97 9.52
C ALA A 15 -4.96 -12.12 8.98
N SER A 16 -5.00 -11.85 7.68
CA SER A 16 -6.12 -11.15 7.04
C SER A 16 -7.43 -11.94 7.16
N GLY A 17 -7.40 -13.27 7.05
CA GLY A 17 -8.57 -14.12 7.27
C GLY A 17 -9.12 -14.05 8.70
N GLN A 18 -8.24 -13.99 9.70
CA GLN A 18 -8.63 -13.80 11.10
C GLN A 18 -9.26 -12.43 11.32
N VAL A 19 -8.69 -11.36 10.75
CA VAL A 19 -9.28 -10.01 10.78
C VAL A 19 -10.68 -10.01 10.16
N MET A 20 -10.87 -10.68 9.02
CA MET A 20 -12.19 -10.80 8.39
C MET A 20 -13.20 -11.55 9.24
N THR A 21 -12.76 -12.47 10.09
CA THR A 21 -13.64 -13.17 11.05
C THR A 21 -14.16 -12.21 12.10
N VAL A 22 -13.30 -11.35 12.66
CA VAL A 22 -13.72 -10.30 13.60
C VAL A 22 -14.60 -9.26 12.90
N PHE A 23 -14.27 -8.89 11.67
CA PHE A 23 -15.02 -7.92 10.87
C PHE A 23 -16.50 -8.30 10.68
N LYS A 24 -16.84 -9.60 10.63
CA LYS A 24 -18.24 -10.07 10.51
C LYS A 24 -19.13 -9.62 11.67
N TYR A 25 -18.55 -9.35 12.84
CA TYR A 25 -19.28 -8.93 14.03
C TYR A 25 -19.37 -7.40 14.17
N ILE A 26 -18.79 -6.63 13.24
CA ILE A 26 -18.88 -5.18 13.23
C ILE A 26 -20.21 -4.77 12.58
N GLU A 27 -21.06 -4.08 13.34
CA GLU A 27 -22.32 -3.52 12.86
C GLU A 27 -22.09 -2.26 12.01
N ASP A 28 -21.33 -1.30 12.53
CA ASP A 28 -21.04 -0.02 11.87
C ASP A 28 -19.89 -0.12 10.86
N LYS A 29 -20.18 -0.73 9.71
CA LYS A 29 -19.20 -0.99 8.65
C LYS A 29 -18.66 0.29 8.00
N ASP A 30 -19.43 1.37 7.94
CA ASP A 30 -19.02 2.66 7.39
C ASP A 30 -17.97 3.36 8.27
N VAL A 31 -18.10 3.23 9.60
CA VAL A 31 -17.12 3.69 10.57
C VAL A 31 -15.80 2.93 10.38
N PHE A 32 -15.84 1.60 10.27
CA PHE A 32 -14.65 0.80 9.94
C PHE A 32 -14.01 1.28 8.63
N GLN A 33 -14.81 1.44 7.58
CA GLN A 33 -14.33 1.88 6.26
C GLN A 33 -13.59 3.22 6.34
N LYS A 34 -14.12 4.18 7.11
CA LYS A 34 -13.54 5.50 7.30
C LYS A 34 -12.15 5.43 7.95
N PHE A 35 -12.01 4.62 9.01
CA PHE A 35 -10.72 4.44 9.68
C PHE A 35 -9.74 3.64 8.84
N TYR A 36 -10.19 2.55 8.22
CA TYR A 36 -9.35 1.72 7.34
C TYR A 36 -8.79 2.54 6.18
N SER A 37 -9.65 3.31 5.49
CA SER A 37 -9.24 4.20 4.39
C SER A 37 -8.17 5.20 4.83
N LYS A 38 -8.34 5.84 6.00
CA LYS A 38 -7.40 6.82 6.53
C LYS A 38 -6.04 6.20 6.83
N THR A 39 -6.02 5.00 7.43
CA THR A 39 -4.80 4.29 7.79
C THR A 39 -4.08 3.78 6.55
N LEU A 40 -4.81 3.18 5.61
CA LEU A 40 -4.25 2.71 4.33
C LEU A 40 -3.62 3.87 3.54
N ALA A 41 -4.28 5.02 3.46
CA ALA A 41 -3.75 6.19 2.75
C ALA A 41 -2.38 6.61 3.30
N ARG A 42 -2.25 6.63 4.62
CA ARG A 42 -0.98 6.96 5.28
C ARG A 42 0.10 5.94 4.96
N ARG A 43 -0.23 4.65 4.97
CA ARG A 43 0.73 3.58 4.65
C ARG A 43 1.21 3.69 3.20
N LEU A 44 0.29 3.88 2.26
CA LEU A 44 0.57 4.00 0.84
C LEU A 44 1.47 5.21 0.53
N VAL A 45 1.12 6.39 1.05
CA VAL A 45 1.89 7.63 0.81
C VAL A 45 3.30 7.54 1.41
N ASN A 46 3.44 6.94 2.59
CA ASN A 46 4.72 6.83 3.27
C ASN A 46 5.55 5.60 2.85
N ASN A 47 5.03 4.78 1.92
CA ASN A 47 5.61 3.49 1.55
C ASN A 47 5.88 2.57 2.77
N GLN A 48 4.95 2.57 3.73
CA GLN A 48 5.02 1.80 4.99
C GLN A 48 4.24 0.48 4.92
N SER A 49 3.77 0.08 3.75
CA SER A 49 3.09 -1.20 3.56
C SER A 49 4.11 -2.34 3.60
N SER A 50 3.85 -3.39 4.39
CA SER A 50 4.74 -4.56 4.49
C SER A 50 4.80 -5.36 3.19
N SER A 51 3.67 -5.44 2.48
CA SER A 51 3.53 -6.08 1.16
C SER A 51 2.32 -5.49 0.43
N GLU A 52 2.48 -5.20 -0.86
CA GLU A 52 1.38 -4.73 -1.71
C GLU A 52 0.37 -5.85 -1.98
N ASP A 53 0.84 -7.08 -2.12
CA ASP A 53 -0.01 -8.26 -2.33
C ASP A 53 -0.90 -8.52 -1.13
N ALA A 54 -0.35 -8.36 0.09
CA ALA A 54 -1.12 -8.51 1.33
C ALA A 54 -2.26 -7.47 1.44
N GLU A 55 -1.98 -6.22 1.07
CA GLU A 55 -2.98 -5.16 1.07
C GLU A 55 -4.05 -5.38 -0.02
N ALA A 56 -3.64 -5.83 -1.21
CA ALA A 56 -4.55 -6.17 -2.31
C ALA A 56 -5.46 -7.37 -1.95
N SER A 57 -4.91 -8.38 -1.27
CA SER A 57 -5.64 -9.53 -0.74
C SER A 57 -6.68 -9.09 0.29
N MET A 58 -6.32 -8.22 1.24
CA MET A 58 -7.26 -7.68 2.22
C MET A 58 -8.40 -6.89 1.57
N ILE A 59 -8.10 -6.06 0.56
CA ILE A 59 -9.14 -5.32 -0.20
C ILE A 59 -10.06 -6.29 -0.94
N SER A 60 -9.52 -7.36 -1.52
CA SER A 60 -10.32 -8.39 -2.21
C SER A 60 -11.29 -9.08 -1.23
N LYS A 61 -10.81 -9.47 -0.05
CA LYS A 61 -11.64 -10.06 1.02
C LYS A 61 -12.74 -9.10 1.49
N LEU A 62 -12.44 -7.80 1.63
CA LEU A 62 -13.44 -6.77 1.96
C LEU A 62 -14.48 -6.59 0.85
N LYS A 63 -14.05 -6.67 -0.41
CA LYS A 63 -14.93 -6.58 -1.59
C LYS A 63 -15.88 -7.76 -1.65
N GLU A 64 -15.42 -8.97 -1.37
CA GLU A 64 -16.27 -10.16 -1.27
C GLU A 64 -17.32 -10.02 -0.16
N ALA A 65 -16.93 -9.45 0.98
CA ALA A 65 -17.82 -9.33 2.14
C ALA A 65 -18.84 -8.18 2.04
N CYS A 66 -18.50 -7.06 1.39
CA CYS A 66 -19.31 -5.83 1.40
C CYS A 66 -19.60 -5.24 0.02
N GLY A 67 -19.09 -5.86 -1.05
CA GLY A 67 -19.32 -5.42 -2.42
C GLY A 67 -18.33 -4.37 -2.93
N PHE A 68 -18.53 -4.01 -4.19
CA PHE A 68 -17.65 -3.12 -4.93
C PHE A 68 -17.69 -1.68 -4.40
N GLU A 69 -18.88 -1.13 -4.14
CA GLU A 69 -19.03 0.26 -3.69
C GLU A 69 -18.28 0.52 -2.37
N TYR A 70 -18.27 -0.47 -1.48
CA TYR A 70 -17.56 -0.39 -0.21
C TYR A 70 -16.03 -0.27 -0.38
N THR A 71 -15.47 -0.89 -1.41
CA THR A 71 -14.01 -0.93 -1.63
C THR A 71 -13.52 0.01 -2.73
N ALA A 72 -14.41 0.64 -3.50
CA ALA A 72 -14.08 1.47 -4.65
C ALA A 72 -13.03 2.56 -4.34
N LYS A 73 -13.15 3.21 -3.17
CA LYS A 73 -12.16 4.20 -2.72
C LYS A 73 -10.78 3.59 -2.48
N LEU A 74 -10.71 2.43 -1.83
CA LEU A 74 -9.46 1.74 -1.51
C LEU A 74 -8.74 1.29 -2.79
N GLN A 75 -9.52 0.77 -3.74
CA GLN A 75 -9.00 0.36 -5.05
C GLN A 75 -8.42 1.55 -5.83
N ARG A 76 -9.13 2.70 -5.83
CA ARG A 76 -8.63 3.92 -6.48
C ARG A 76 -7.32 4.41 -5.85
N MET A 77 -7.19 4.35 -4.53
CA MET A 77 -5.95 4.74 -3.86
C MET A 77 -4.74 3.91 -4.32
N PHE A 78 -4.92 2.60 -4.55
CA PHE A 78 -3.86 1.74 -5.11
C PHE A 78 -3.49 2.14 -6.54
N GLN A 79 -4.51 2.39 -7.37
CA GLN A 79 -4.30 2.84 -8.74
C GLN A 79 -3.53 4.16 -8.79
N ASP A 80 -3.90 5.13 -7.95
CA ASP A 80 -3.26 6.45 -7.90
C ASP A 80 -1.77 6.35 -7.52
N VAL A 81 -1.41 5.48 -6.56
CA VAL A 81 -0.03 5.25 -6.16
C VAL A 81 0.79 4.62 -7.29
N ASN A 82 0.24 3.60 -7.94
CA ASN A 82 0.91 2.92 -9.05
C ASN A 82 1.10 3.84 -10.25
N SER A 83 0.08 4.60 -10.63
CA SER A 83 0.18 5.60 -11.70
C SER A 83 1.19 6.70 -11.35
N THR A 84 1.24 7.14 -10.10
CA THR A 84 2.24 8.14 -9.65
C THR A 84 3.66 7.60 -9.79
N ARG A 85 3.91 6.34 -9.41
CA ARG A 85 5.23 5.70 -9.57
C ARG A 85 5.64 5.59 -11.04
N GLU A 86 4.71 5.18 -11.91
CA GLU A 86 4.96 5.08 -13.35
C GLU A 86 5.27 6.45 -13.98
N LEU A 87 4.48 7.48 -13.65
CA LEU A 87 4.70 8.84 -14.12
C LEU A 87 6.04 9.40 -13.64
N ASN A 88 6.38 9.18 -12.37
CA ASN A 88 7.67 9.58 -11.82
C ASN A 88 8.83 8.88 -12.53
N ALA A 89 8.72 7.57 -12.79
CA ALA A 89 9.75 6.84 -13.54
C ALA A 89 9.92 7.40 -14.96
N LYS A 90 8.83 7.69 -15.68
CA LYS A 90 8.89 8.32 -17.01
C LYS A 90 9.52 9.71 -16.96
N PHE A 91 9.18 10.51 -15.96
CA PHE A 91 9.76 11.83 -15.76
C PHE A 91 11.27 11.76 -15.50
N LEU A 92 11.72 10.84 -14.65
CA LEU A 92 13.15 10.62 -14.40
C LEU A 92 13.91 10.19 -15.66
N ASN A 93 13.34 9.28 -16.47
CA ASN A 93 13.92 8.90 -17.75
C ASN A 93 14.00 10.09 -18.73
N TYR A 94 12.95 10.92 -18.78
CA TYR A 94 12.96 12.14 -19.59
C TYR A 94 14.10 13.09 -19.17
N LEU A 95 14.29 13.31 -17.86
CA LEU A 95 15.37 14.17 -17.36
C LEU A 95 16.77 13.64 -17.68
N GLN A 96 16.96 12.32 -17.66
CA GLN A 96 18.24 11.70 -18.01
C GLN A 96 18.63 11.88 -19.48
N ASN A 97 17.63 12.04 -20.36
CA ASN A 97 17.82 12.22 -21.80
C ASN A 97 17.94 13.69 -22.23
N GLN A 98 17.87 14.63 -21.29
CA GLN A 98 17.95 16.08 -21.53
C GLN A 98 19.35 16.63 -21.23
N ASP A 99 19.75 17.69 -21.93
CA ASP A 99 21.02 18.36 -21.70
C ASP A 99 21.06 18.98 -20.29
N PRO A 100 22.09 18.71 -19.46
CA PRO A 100 22.23 19.28 -18.12
C PRO A 100 22.18 20.80 -18.06
N ALA A 101 22.36 21.52 -19.18
CA ALA A 101 22.21 22.97 -19.27
C ALA A 101 20.74 23.46 -19.23
N VAL A 102 19.76 22.60 -19.50
CA VAL A 102 18.32 22.95 -19.56
C VAL A 102 17.62 22.74 -18.20
N ILE A 103 18.15 21.85 -17.37
CA ILE A 103 17.50 21.42 -16.13
C ILE A 103 18.05 22.22 -14.94
N SER A 104 17.34 23.29 -14.56
CA SER A 104 17.54 24.01 -13.29
C SER A 104 16.81 23.31 -12.13
N ILE A 105 17.00 22.00 -11.98
CA ILE A 105 16.48 21.29 -10.79
C ILE A 105 17.44 21.57 -9.62
N PRO A 106 16.94 22.11 -8.49
CA PRO A 106 17.76 22.30 -7.31
C PRO A 106 18.34 20.97 -6.85
N LYS A 107 19.68 20.86 -6.82
CA LYS A 107 20.38 19.73 -6.22
C LYS A 107 20.05 19.72 -4.73
N GLY A 108 19.16 18.82 -4.31
CA GLY A 108 18.86 18.63 -2.88
C GLY A 108 17.42 18.34 -2.48
N LEU A 109 16.45 18.27 -3.41
CA LEU A 109 15.14 17.71 -3.04
C LEU A 109 15.22 16.18 -3.02
N PRO A 110 14.95 15.51 -1.88
CA PRO A 110 14.70 14.09 -1.87
C PRO A 110 13.32 13.90 -2.50
N TYR A 111 13.28 13.82 -3.84
CA TYR A 111 12.08 13.49 -4.58
C TYR A 111 11.83 12.00 -4.37
N PHE A 112 11.24 11.69 -3.20
CA PHE A 112 10.86 10.40 -2.64
C PHE A 112 11.69 9.22 -3.16
N ALA A 113 12.72 8.87 -2.38
CA ALA A 113 13.53 7.66 -2.51
C ALA A 113 12.70 6.49 -3.05
N VAL A 114 12.87 6.24 -4.34
CA VAL A 114 12.57 4.99 -5.02
C VAL A 114 13.37 3.91 -4.27
N ASP A 115 12.71 2.85 -3.83
CA ASP A 115 13.23 1.76 -2.99
C ASP A 115 13.56 2.10 -1.52
N ARG A 116 12.52 2.15 -0.68
CA ARG A 116 12.56 1.43 0.60
C ARG A 116 11.79 0.13 0.44
N THR A 117 12.31 -0.77 -0.36
CA THR A 117 11.87 -2.17 -0.32
C THR A 117 12.18 -2.72 1.06
N CYS A 118 11.11 -3.20 1.70
CA CYS A 118 11.06 -4.34 2.61
C CYS A 118 12.43 -4.85 3.10
N SER A 119 12.87 -4.38 4.27
CA SER A 119 13.83 -5.08 5.14
C SER A 119 13.83 -4.41 6.52
N ARG A 120 12.92 -4.85 7.38
CA ARG A 120 13.16 -4.96 8.82
C ARG A 120 12.25 -6.01 9.42
#